data_AF-A0A1M6R281-F1
#
_entry.id   AF-A0A1M6R281-F1
#
_cell.length_a   1.000
_cell.length_b   1.000
_cell.length_c   1.000
_cell.angle_alpha   90.00
_cell.angle_beta   90.00
_cell.angle_gamma   90.00
#
_symmetry.space_group_name_H-M   'P 1'
#
loop_
_entity.id
_entity.type
_entity.pdbx_description
1 polymer ?
#
loop_
_entity_poly.entity_id
_entity_poly.type
_entity_poly.pdbx_seq_one_letter_code
_entity_poly.pdbx_strand_id
1 'polypeptide(L)' 'MHWFGFNRFGLMGGGFMMLLFPLIIGLFFYLFFKSSNRHCTPHNNNALEILDKKFVSGEITEEEYLHKKSILNKGK' A
#
# COMPACT_ATOMS: atom_id res chain seq x y z
N MET A 1 43.05 -10.42 21.65
CA MET A 1 42.24 -9.19 21.52
C MET A 1 42.60 -8.55 20.20
N HIS A 2 41.98 -8.97 19.10
CA HIS A 2 42.28 -8.44 17.77
C HIS A 2 41.14 -7.49 17.37
N TRP A 3 41.22 -6.29 17.95
CA TRP A 3 40.50 -5.11 17.50
C TRP A 3 41.56 -4.17 16.92
N PHE A 4 41.22 -3.37 15.91
CA PHE A 4 42.09 -2.39 15.23
C PHE A 4 42.93 -2.91 14.05
N GLY A 5 42.32 -3.69 13.14
CA GLY A 5 42.92 -4.03 11.84
C GLY A 5 42.19 -3.50 10.60
N PHE A 6 41.00 -2.89 10.75
CA PHE A 6 40.08 -2.66 9.61
C PHE A 6 39.80 -1.18 9.31
N ASN A 7 40.73 -0.27 9.58
CA ASN A 7 40.46 1.17 9.44
C ASN A 7 41.42 1.96 8.53
N ARG A 8 42.26 1.28 7.73
CA ARG A 8 43.12 1.97 6.73
C ARG A 8 42.77 1.68 5.28
N PHE A 9 42.00 0.62 4.99
CA PHE A 9 41.39 0.38 3.66
C PHE A 9 39.95 0.90 3.53
N GLY A 10 39.31 1.29 4.65
CA GLY A 10 37.94 1.83 4.68
C GLY A 10 37.81 3.31 4.36
N LEU A 11 38.90 4.07 4.28
CA LEU A 11 38.83 5.53 4.07
C LEU A 11 38.64 5.94 2.60
N MET A 12 38.96 5.06 1.65
CA MET A 12 38.77 5.33 0.21
C MET A 12 37.72 4.42 -0.46
N GLY A 13 37.32 3.31 0.19
CA GLY A 13 36.22 2.44 -0.26
C GLY A 13 35.11 2.18 0.79
N GLY A 14 35.36 2.47 2.06
CA GLY A 14 34.41 2.23 3.16
C GLY A 14 33.53 3.45 3.51
N GLY A 15 33.97 4.68 3.21
CA GLY A 15 33.15 5.88 3.38
C GLY A 15 31.91 5.89 2.47
N PHE A 16 32.05 5.39 1.25
CA PHE A 16 30.92 5.22 0.33
C PHE A 16 29.96 4.13 0.81
N MET A 17 30.49 3.01 1.32
CA MET A 17 29.71 1.92 1.89
C MET A 17 28.93 2.35 3.14
N MET A 18 29.51 3.21 3.97
CA MET A 18 28.91 3.77 5.19
C MET A 18 27.72 4.70 4.89
N LEU A 19 27.74 5.41 3.76
CA LEU A 19 26.62 6.23 3.29
C LEU A 19 25.59 5.43 2.47
N LEU A 20 26.03 4.44 1.70
CA LEU A 20 25.15 3.60 0.90
C LEU A 20 24.23 2.71 1.74
N PHE A 21 24.74 2.16 2.84
CA PHE A 21 23.97 1.25 3.69
C PHE A 21 22.67 1.87 4.25
N PRO A 22 22.70 3.05 4.92
CA PRO A 22 21.46 3.69 5.38
C PRO A 22 20.58 4.17 4.22
N LEU A 23 21.15 4.50 3.05
CA LEU A 23 20.41 4.92 1.87
C LEU A 23 19.56 3.78 1.28
N ILE A 24 20.10 2.57 1.22
CA ILE A 24 19.40 1.36 0.76
C ILE A 24 18.30 0.96 1.74
N ILE A 25 18.59 0.95 3.05
CA ILE A 25 17.59 0.69 4.09
C ILE A 25 16.46 1.73 4.03
N GLY A 26 16.82 3.02 3.93
CA GLY A 26 15.86 4.12 3.85
C GLY A 26 14.94 4.01 2.62
N LEU A 27 15.50 3.65 1.46
CA LEU A 27 14.72 3.44 0.23
C LEU A 27 13.76 2.24 0.35
N PHE A 28 14.20 1.14 0.95
CA PHE A 28 13.36 -0.03 1.18
C PHE A 28 12.15 0.32 2.07
N PHE A 29 12.39 1.00 3.19
CA PHE A 29 11.32 1.49 4.07
C PHE A 29 10.42 2.51 3.35
N TYR A 30 10.98 3.47 2.61
CA TYR A 30 10.19 4.45 1.86
C TYR A 30 9.26 3.79 0.84
N LEU A 31 9.73 2.79 0.09
CA LEU A 31 8.90 2.05 -0.86
C LEU A 31 7.82 1.23 -0.16
N PHE A 32 8.14 0.59 0.98
CA PHE A 32 7.17 -0.18 1.75
C PHE A 32 6.05 0.70 2.32
N PHE A 33 6.40 1.85 2.91
CA PHE A 33 5.43 2.83 3.43
C PHE A 33 4.66 3.54 2.30
N LYS A 34 5.28 3.78 1.14
CA LYS A 34 4.61 4.36 -0.04
C LYS A 34 3.67 3.37 -0.71
N SER A 35 3.94 2.06 -0.64
CA SER A 35 3.04 1.02 -1.14
C SER A 35 1.86 0.78 -0.21
N SER A 36 2.06 0.95 1.11
CA SER A 36 0.96 0.83 2.09
C SER A 36 -0.08 1.96 1.96
N ASN A 37 0.32 3.14 1.50
CA ASN A 37 -0.60 4.28 1.29
C ASN A 37 -1.43 4.22 -0.01
N ARG A 38 -1.26 3.21 -0.88
CA ARG A 38 -2.02 3.15 -2.15
C ARG A 38 -3.26 2.28 -2.14
N HIS A 39 -3.56 1.55 -1.07
CA HIS A 39 -4.73 0.66 -1.03
C HIS A 39 -5.54 0.75 0.25
N CYS A 40 -5.60 1.93 0.86
CA CYS A 40 -6.74 2.30 1.68
C CYS A 40 -7.76 3.03 0.78
N THR A 41 -8.21 2.40 -0.30
CA THR A 41 -9.53 2.76 -0.85
C THR A 41 -10.52 2.54 0.29
N PRO A 42 -11.21 3.57 0.78
CA PRO A 42 -12.19 3.38 1.82
C PRO A 42 -13.19 2.35 1.30
N HIS A 43 -13.35 1.27 2.07
CA HIS A 43 -14.21 0.12 1.79
C HIS A 43 -15.68 0.53 1.47
N ASN A 44 -16.04 1.80 1.73
CA ASN A 44 -17.35 2.38 1.45
C ASN A 44 -17.67 2.58 -0.05
N ASN A 45 -16.67 2.71 -0.93
CA ASN A 45 -16.94 2.97 -2.36
C ASN A 45 -17.20 1.68 -3.16
N ASN A 46 -16.79 0.52 -2.65
CA ASN A 46 -16.97 -0.76 -3.35
C ASN A 46 -18.39 -1.32 -3.23
N ALA A 47 -19.17 -0.96 -2.21
CA ALA A 47 -20.49 -1.57 -2.01
C ALA A 47 -21.48 -1.26 -3.15
N LEU A 48 -21.45 -0.02 -3.67
CA LEU A 48 -22.25 0.39 -4.82
C LEU A 48 -21.75 -0.26 -6.11
N GLU A 49 -20.43 -0.33 -6.31
CA GLU A 49 -19.84 -0.95 -7.50
C GLU A 49 -20.14 -2.46 -7.57
N ILE A 50 -20.13 -3.16 -6.42
CA ILE A 50 -20.52 -4.57 -6.33
C ILE A 50 -22.01 -4.72 -6.65
N LEU A 51 -22.85 -3.80 -6.18
CA LEU A 51 -24.29 -3.83 -6.44
C LEU A 51 -24.59 -3.61 -7.95
N ASP A 52 -23.92 -2.65 -8.57
CA ASP A 52 -24.04 -2.38 -10.02
C ASP A 52 -23.57 -3.58 -10.85
N LYS A 53 -22.45 -4.22 -10.49
CA LYS A 53 -21.96 -5.43 -11.16
C LYS A 53 -22.98 -6.56 -11.15
N LYS A 54 -23.65 -6.78 -10.01
CA LYS A 54 -24.68 -7.82 -9.86
C LYS A 54 -25.95 -7.53 -10.64
N PHE A 55 -26.31 -6.26 -10.78
CA PHE A 55 -27.46 -5.85 -11.59
C PHE A 55 -27.18 -6.07 -13.08
N VAL A 56 -26.00 -5.66 -13.55
CA VAL A 56 -25.57 -5.86 -14.95
C VAL A 56 -25.39 -7.34 -15.29
N SER A 57 -24.94 -8.17 -14.33
CA SER A 57 -24.87 -9.63 -14.53
C SER A 57 -26.24 -10.32 -14.51
N GLY A 58 -27.31 -9.61 -14.16
CA GLY A 58 -28.66 -10.18 -14.05
C GLY A 58 -28.84 -11.09 -12.83
N GLU A 59 -27.92 -11.06 -11.86
CA GLU A 59 -28.01 -11.84 -10.62
C GLU A 59 -29.07 -11.29 -9.65
N ILE A 60 -29.47 -10.02 -9.80
CA ILE A 60 -30.48 -9.35 -8.98
C ILE A 60 -31.51 -8.64 -9.86
N THR A 61 -32.75 -8.55 -9.38
CA THR A 61 -33.80 -7.79 -10.09
C THR A 61 -33.66 -6.29 -9.85
N GLU A 62 -34.34 -5.49 -10.69
CA GLU A 62 -34.39 -4.03 -10.54
C GLU A 62 -34.93 -3.60 -9.17
N GLU A 63 -35.92 -4.32 -8.66
CA GLU A 63 -36.54 -4.05 -7.35
C GLU A 63 -35.52 -4.24 -6.21
N GLU A 64 -34.77 -5.35 -6.24
CA GLU A 64 -33.71 -5.61 -5.27
C GLU A 64 -32.57 -4.61 -5.37
N TYR A 65 -32.21 -4.20 -6.59
CA TYR A 65 -31.20 -3.19 -6.85
C TYR A 65 -31.57 -1.84 -6.23
N LEU A 66 -32.79 -1.35 -6.50
CA LEU A 66 -33.29 -0.07 -5.98
C LEU A 66 -33.37 -0.07 -4.45
N HIS A 67 -33.84 -1.17 -3.86
CA HIS A 67 -33.93 -1.31 -2.41
C HIS A 67 -32.54 -1.25 -1.76
N LYS A 68 -31.58 -2.05 -2.23
CA LYS A 68 -30.20 -2.08 -1.69
C LYS A 68 -29.46 -0.75 -1.92
N LYS A 69 -29.67 -0.10 -3.07
CA LYS A 69 -29.11 1.22 -3.37
C LYS A 69 -29.62 2.28 -2.41
N SER A 70 -30.92 2.26 -2.07
CA SER A 70 -31.50 3.21 -1.12
C SER A 70 -30.93 3.06 0.30
N ILE A 71 -30.65 1.82 0.73
CA ILE A 71 -30.06 1.51 2.04
C ILE A 71 -28.60 2.00 2.09
N LEU A 72 -27.82 1.71 1.04
CA LEU A 72 -26.42 2.14 0.94
C LEU A 72 -26.27 3.66 0.88
N ASN A 73 -27.24 4.37 0.28
CA ASN A 73 -27.22 5.83 0.21
C ASN A 73 -27.66 6.51 1.52
N LYS A 74 -28.45 5.84 2.36
CA LYS A 74 -28.90 6.35 3.68
C LYS A 74 -27.84 6.23 4.79
N GLY A 75 -26.81 5.41 4.58
CA GLY A 75 -25.73 5.20 5.55
C GLY A 75 -24.54 6.18 5.43
N LYS A 76 -24.65 7.21 4.57
CA LYS A 76 -23.72 8.34 4.46
C LYS A 76 -24.33 9.57 5.12
#